data_AF-A0A4S8QDY2-F1
#
_entry.id   AF-A0A4S8QDY2-F1
#
_cell.length_a   1.000
_cell.length_b   1.000
_cell.length_c   1.000
_cell.angle_alpha   90.00
_cell.angle_beta   90.00
_cell.angle_gamma   90.00
#
_symmetry.space_group_name_H-M   'P 1'
#
loop_
_entity.id
_entity.type
_entity.pdbx_description
1 polymer ?
#
loop_
_entity_poly.entity_id
_entity_poly.type
_entity_poly.pdbx_seq_one_letter_code
_entity_poly.pdbx_strand_id
1 'polypeptide(L)'
;MSRPSGTAHRRRNRPLTDPFVPWIPVQAAPQSLEGPLSGLRLAVKDLFDVAGMPTGAGNPRWLETHEIPDRDAAAVARLRTAGAGLVGKTITDELAWSINGTNAHYGAPDNPAAPGRMSGGSSSGSASAVALGRADIGLGTDTGGSIRIPASYCGLYGLRPTHGRVPLTGTVDLAPSFDTAGILTRDAATLRLAGTVLLGTPEGTGQFAAHAPHREPAPITGLLVPEDIWARQLPETREALMPAIEGSGLDIDRTPLFDHPDELEHARQDYAVLQAREAIETHRAWIEAAEPKFGPGVGRRFASGPKITDDMVAAATDHRRRLTELMNERISGGTALAIPAAPGPAPKLDAEPDREAIMRLTCVSGLTRAPAVALPVGVIAGLPIGLQLVAAPGADESLLALADSARFIPVR
;
A
#
# COMPACT_ATOMS: atom_id res chain seq x y z
N MET A 1 -32.18 11.25 42.60
CA MET A 1 -32.75 10.43 41.51
C MET A 1 -31.84 10.59 40.30
N SER A 2 -31.01 9.58 40.06
CA SER A 2 -29.97 9.58 39.04
C SER A 2 -30.54 9.24 37.66
N ARG A 3 -30.07 9.94 36.62
CA ARG A 3 -30.11 9.45 35.24
C ARG A 3 -28.79 9.76 34.55
N PRO A 4 -28.07 8.74 34.06
CA PRO A 4 -27.24 8.86 32.88
C PRO A 4 -27.83 7.99 31.77
N SER A 5 -27.87 8.51 30.54
CA SER A 5 -28.00 7.64 29.36
C SER A 5 -27.21 8.25 28.21
N GLY A 6 -25.90 7.99 28.22
CA GLY A 6 -25.08 8.05 27.03
C GLY A 6 -25.42 6.87 26.12
N THR A 7 -25.83 7.16 24.89
CA THR A 7 -25.98 6.15 23.85
C THR A 7 -24.62 5.81 23.29
N ALA A 8 -23.98 4.78 23.86
CA ALA A 8 -22.91 4.07 23.19
C ALA A 8 -23.48 3.37 21.95
N HIS A 9 -23.16 3.87 20.76
CA HIS A 9 -23.35 3.10 19.54
C HIS A 9 -22.48 1.84 19.63
N ARG A 10 -23.11 0.69 19.92
CA ARG A 10 -22.50 -0.63 19.76
C ARG A 10 -22.03 -0.77 18.31
N ARG A 11 -20.73 -0.56 18.07
CA ARG A 11 -20.05 -0.98 16.84
C ARG A 11 -20.25 -2.49 16.73
N ARG A 12 -21.08 -2.95 15.79
CA ARG A 12 -21.24 -4.39 15.53
C ARG A 12 -19.90 -4.93 15.03
N ASN A 13 -19.38 -5.97 15.67
CA ASN A 13 -18.27 -6.76 15.14
C ASN A 13 -18.60 -7.11 13.69
N ARG A 14 -17.80 -6.61 12.73
CA ARG A 14 -17.97 -6.98 11.33
C ARG A 14 -17.53 -8.44 11.18
N PRO A 15 -18.32 -9.31 10.53
CA PRO A 15 -17.92 -10.70 10.35
C PRO A 15 -16.62 -10.75 9.54
N LEU A 16 -15.72 -11.65 9.94
CA LEU A 16 -14.59 -12.05 9.10
C LEU A 16 -15.13 -12.69 7.84
N THR A 17 -14.50 -12.40 6.72
CA THR A 17 -14.96 -12.80 5.38
C THR A 17 -13.82 -13.44 4.59
N ASP A 18 -14.20 -14.20 3.57
CA ASP A 18 -13.28 -14.68 2.55
C ASP A 18 -12.49 -13.51 1.95
N PRO A 19 -11.18 -13.64 1.66
CA PRO A 19 -10.41 -12.59 0.98
C PRO A 19 -10.96 -12.18 -0.41
N PHE A 20 -11.72 -13.06 -1.07
CA PHE A 20 -12.26 -12.85 -2.41
C PHE A 20 -13.68 -12.28 -2.40
N VAL A 21 -14.00 -11.45 -3.40
CA VAL A 21 -15.38 -10.97 -3.58
C VAL A 21 -16.28 -12.13 -4.04
N PRO A 22 -17.48 -12.28 -3.47
CA PRO A 22 -18.28 -13.50 -3.63
C PRO A 22 -18.96 -13.66 -5.01
N TRP A 23 -19.10 -12.57 -5.78
CA TRP A 23 -19.77 -12.61 -7.10
C TRP A 23 -18.84 -12.94 -8.26
N ILE A 24 -17.57 -13.24 -7.99
CA ILE A 24 -16.60 -13.64 -9.01
C ILE A 24 -16.09 -15.04 -8.63
N PRO A 25 -16.39 -16.08 -9.42
CA PRO A 25 -15.96 -17.42 -9.11
C PRO A 25 -14.45 -17.47 -8.92
N VAL A 26 -14.01 -17.97 -7.76
CA VAL A 26 -12.60 -18.30 -7.55
C VAL A 26 -12.23 -19.36 -8.56
N GLN A 27 -11.31 -19.04 -9.45
CA GLN A 27 -10.85 -19.99 -10.46
C GLN A 27 -9.80 -20.90 -9.83
N ALA A 28 -9.93 -22.21 -10.06
CA ALA A 28 -8.80 -23.12 -9.96
C ALA A 28 -7.85 -22.71 -11.09
N ALA A 29 -6.93 -21.80 -10.77
CA ALA A 29 -6.17 -21.01 -11.75
C ALA A 29 -5.70 -21.85 -12.96
N PRO A 30 -6.01 -21.46 -14.21
CA PRO A 30 -5.37 -22.08 -15.35
C PRO A 30 -3.87 -21.79 -15.29
N GLN A 31 -3.05 -22.84 -15.24
CA GLN A 31 -1.60 -22.72 -15.24
C GLN A 31 -1.14 -22.52 -16.68
N SER A 32 -0.66 -21.31 -17.01
CA SER A 32 0.31 -21.20 -18.10
C SER A 32 1.57 -21.96 -17.65
N LEU A 33 2.05 -22.88 -18.48
CA LEU A 33 3.35 -23.56 -18.26
C LEU A 33 4.53 -22.74 -18.80
N GLU A 34 4.27 -21.53 -19.29
CA GLU A 34 5.25 -20.66 -19.91
C GLU A 34 5.37 -19.34 -19.14
N GLY A 35 6.59 -18.82 -19.06
CA GLY A 35 6.92 -17.54 -18.42
C GLY A 35 7.47 -17.68 -16.99
N PRO A 36 8.13 -16.62 -16.48
CA PRO A 36 8.83 -16.65 -15.20
C PRO A 36 7.91 -16.79 -13.98
N LEU A 37 6.61 -16.50 -14.11
CA LEU A 37 5.63 -16.63 -13.03
C LEU A 37 4.74 -17.87 -13.19
N SER A 38 5.12 -18.79 -14.08
CA SER A 38 4.40 -20.06 -14.27
C SER A 38 4.26 -20.80 -12.93
N GLY A 39 3.04 -21.29 -12.68
CA GLY A 39 2.70 -22.00 -11.44
C GLY A 39 2.38 -21.11 -10.24
N LEU A 40 2.65 -19.80 -10.29
CA LEU A 40 2.30 -18.87 -9.21
C LEU A 40 0.84 -18.40 -9.32
N ARG A 41 0.18 -18.32 -8.17
CA ARG A 41 -1.22 -17.89 -8.06
C ARG A 41 -1.34 -16.39 -7.80
N LEU A 42 -2.14 -15.72 -8.59
CA LEU A 42 -2.38 -14.28 -8.55
C LEU A 42 -3.77 -13.95 -7.99
N ALA A 43 -3.80 -13.23 -6.87
CA ALA A 43 -5.00 -12.57 -6.36
C ALA A 43 -4.97 -11.08 -6.74
N VAL A 44 -6.07 -10.56 -7.27
CA VAL A 44 -6.11 -9.19 -7.82
C VAL A 44 -7.11 -8.33 -7.06
N LYS A 45 -6.64 -7.25 -6.43
CA LYS A 45 -7.49 -6.25 -5.79
C LYS A 45 -8.63 -5.80 -6.69
N ASP A 46 -9.83 -5.67 -6.14
CA ASP A 46 -11.04 -5.24 -6.85
C ASP A 46 -11.04 -3.75 -7.24
N LEU A 47 -9.93 -3.27 -7.78
CA LEU A 47 -9.75 -1.97 -8.44
C LEU A 47 -9.19 -2.13 -9.86
N PHE A 48 -8.55 -3.26 -10.16
CA PHE A 48 -7.99 -3.54 -11.47
C PHE A 48 -9.02 -4.23 -12.35
N ASP A 49 -9.16 -3.79 -13.59
CA ASP A 49 -9.93 -4.50 -14.59
C ASP A 49 -9.31 -5.86 -14.90
N VAL A 50 -10.18 -6.85 -15.08
CA VAL A 50 -9.85 -8.18 -15.55
C VAL A 50 -10.88 -8.53 -16.61
N ALA A 51 -10.43 -8.88 -17.81
CA ALA A 51 -11.31 -9.12 -18.95
C ALA A 51 -12.40 -10.14 -18.60
N GLY A 52 -13.67 -9.74 -18.79
CA GLY A 52 -14.84 -10.58 -18.52
C GLY A 52 -15.25 -10.68 -17.04
N MET A 53 -14.61 -9.93 -16.13
CA MET A 53 -14.97 -9.88 -14.71
C MET A 53 -15.31 -8.44 -14.28
N PRO A 54 -16.40 -8.21 -13.53
CA PRO A 54 -16.75 -6.86 -13.10
C PRO A 54 -15.73 -6.29 -12.09
N THR A 55 -15.49 -4.98 -12.16
CA THR A 55 -14.64 -4.25 -11.21
C THR A 55 -15.53 -3.47 -10.24
N GLY A 56 -15.60 -3.91 -8.98
CA GLY A 56 -16.54 -3.38 -7.99
C GLY A 56 -16.03 -2.20 -7.16
N ALA A 57 -14.73 -1.92 -7.16
CA ALA A 57 -14.09 -0.86 -6.37
C ALA A 57 -14.47 -0.86 -4.87
N GLY A 58 -14.86 -2.02 -4.34
CA GLY A 58 -15.37 -2.12 -2.96
C GLY A 58 -16.66 -1.32 -2.71
N ASN A 59 -17.43 -0.95 -3.74
CA ASN A 59 -18.68 -0.19 -3.62
C ASN A 59 -19.79 -0.81 -4.50
N PRO A 60 -20.97 -1.17 -3.93
CA PRO A 60 -22.06 -1.77 -4.69
C PRO A 60 -22.61 -0.90 -5.82
N ARG A 61 -22.65 0.42 -5.64
CA ARG A 61 -23.14 1.34 -6.68
C ARG A 61 -22.14 1.46 -7.82
N TRP A 62 -20.84 1.44 -7.52
CA TRP A 62 -19.80 1.41 -8.55
C TRP A 62 -19.94 0.15 -9.40
N LEU A 63 -20.10 -1.01 -8.76
CA LEU A 63 -20.33 -2.30 -9.42
C LEU A 63 -21.57 -2.29 -10.33
N GLU A 64 -22.65 -1.63 -9.92
CA GLU A 64 -23.90 -1.54 -10.68
C GLU A 64 -23.79 -0.63 -11.91
N THR A 65 -23.01 0.46 -11.82
CA THR A 65 -22.98 1.51 -12.85
C THR A 65 -21.85 1.39 -13.86
N HIS A 66 -20.93 0.44 -13.68
CA HIS A 66 -19.79 0.25 -14.58
C HIS A 66 -19.94 -1.05 -15.37
N GLU A 67 -19.56 -0.98 -16.65
CA GLU A 67 -19.59 -2.13 -17.54
C GLU A 67 -18.52 -3.16 -17.16
N ILE A 68 -18.71 -4.40 -17.58
CA ILE A 68 -17.69 -5.44 -17.43
C ILE A 68 -16.57 -5.16 -18.45
N PRO A 69 -15.32 -4.99 -18.01
CA PRO A 69 -14.20 -4.69 -18.91
C PRO A 69 -13.93 -5.84 -19.88
N ASP A 70 -13.54 -5.49 -21.11
CA ASP A 70 -13.15 -6.43 -22.17
C ASP A 70 -11.63 -6.72 -22.19
N ARG A 71 -10.87 -6.00 -21.36
CA ARG A 71 -9.40 -6.06 -21.28
C ARG A 71 -8.92 -6.05 -19.85
N ASP A 72 -7.78 -6.68 -19.63
CA ASP A 72 -7.07 -6.61 -18.36
C ASP A 72 -6.45 -5.22 -18.15
N ALA A 73 -6.42 -4.79 -16.90
CA ALA A 73 -5.56 -3.68 -16.48
C ALA A 73 -4.10 -3.96 -16.84
N ALA A 74 -3.32 -2.91 -17.13
CA ALA A 74 -1.93 -3.07 -17.58
C ALA A 74 -1.07 -3.90 -16.60
N ALA A 75 -1.23 -3.68 -15.29
CA ALA A 75 -0.54 -4.45 -14.26
C ALA A 75 -0.97 -5.93 -14.23
N VAL A 76 -2.27 -6.21 -14.41
CA VAL A 76 -2.80 -7.57 -14.48
C VAL A 76 -2.27 -8.29 -15.72
N ALA A 77 -2.33 -7.63 -16.88
CA ALA A 77 -1.86 -8.17 -18.16
C ALA A 77 -0.37 -8.56 -18.09
N ARG A 78 0.48 -7.71 -17.48
CA ARG A 78 1.92 -8.01 -17.29
C ARG A 78 2.13 -9.32 -16.51
N LEU A 79 1.46 -9.47 -15.36
CA LEU A 79 1.63 -10.65 -14.51
C LEU A 79 1.07 -11.92 -15.17
N ARG A 80 -0.12 -11.84 -15.79
CA ARG A 80 -0.75 -12.97 -16.48
C ARG A 80 0.03 -13.41 -17.71
N THR A 81 0.52 -12.48 -18.52
CA THR A 81 1.35 -12.79 -19.70
C THR A 81 2.68 -13.44 -19.30
N ALA A 82 3.20 -13.11 -18.12
CA ALA A 82 4.37 -13.78 -17.55
C ALA A 82 4.07 -15.15 -16.92
N GLY A 83 2.82 -15.63 -16.99
CA GLY A 83 2.42 -16.98 -16.62
C GLY A 83 1.68 -17.09 -15.27
N ALA A 84 1.46 -15.99 -14.55
CA ALA A 84 0.76 -16.04 -13.27
C ALA A 84 -0.73 -16.39 -13.46
N GLY A 85 -1.21 -17.40 -12.75
CA GLY A 85 -2.60 -17.88 -12.84
C GLY A 85 -3.53 -17.07 -11.95
N LEU A 86 -4.55 -16.44 -12.52
CA LEU A 86 -5.56 -15.69 -11.77
C LEU A 86 -6.40 -16.63 -10.88
N VAL A 87 -6.45 -16.34 -9.59
CA VAL A 87 -7.31 -17.04 -8.62
C VAL A 87 -8.64 -16.32 -8.43
N GLY A 88 -8.63 -14.99 -8.42
CA GLY A 88 -9.85 -14.21 -8.27
C GLY A 88 -9.61 -12.77 -7.87
N LYS A 89 -10.73 -12.06 -7.69
CA LYS A 89 -10.77 -10.65 -7.30
C LYS A 89 -10.92 -10.53 -5.79
N THR A 90 -10.14 -9.66 -5.16
CA THR A 90 -10.10 -9.59 -3.70
C THR A 90 -10.79 -8.36 -3.15
N ILE A 91 -11.36 -8.51 -1.94
CA ILE A 91 -11.95 -7.41 -1.18
C ILE A 91 -10.93 -6.27 -1.05
N THR A 92 -11.42 -5.04 -1.21
CA THR A 92 -10.69 -3.79 -0.99
C THR A 92 -11.46 -2.91 -0.03
N ASP A 93 -10.78 -1.99 0.64
CA ASP A 93 -11.51 -0.84 1.21
C ASP A 93 -12.21 -0.09 0.07
N GLU A 94 -13.40 0.43 0.38
CA GLU A 94 -14.27 1.16 -0.55
C GLU A 94 -13.52 2.32 -1.23
N LEU A 95 -13.49 2.28 -2.58
CA LEU A 95 -12.77 3.21 -3.46
C LEU A 95 -11.29 3.42 -3.10
N ALA A 96 -10.68 2.41 -2.46
CA ALA A 96 -9.33 2.48 -1.92
C ALA A 96 -9.11 3.55 -0.83
N TRP A 97 -10.11 4.33 -0.41
CA TRP A 97 -9.93 5.52 0.44
C TRP A 97 -9.99 5.22 1.95
N SER A 98 -9.21 4.24 2.36
CA SER A 98 -9.00 3.84 3.76
C SER A 98 -7.72 3.01 3.87
N ILE A 99 -7.27 2.78 5.11
CA ILE A 99 -6.07 1.98 5.42
C ILE A 99 -6.37 0.84 6.40
N ASN A 100 -7.64 0.66 6.77
CA ASN A 100 -8.06 -0.23 7.84
C ASN A 100 -8.19 -1.67 7.35
N GLY A 101 -8.55 -1.89 6.09
CA GLY A 101 -8.88 -3.22 5.59
C GLY A 101 -10.27 -3.71 6.00
N THR A 102 -11.21 -2.78 6.19
CA THR A 102 -12.59 -3.10 6.54
C THR A 102 -13.54 -2.36 5.58
N ASN A 103 -14.27 -3.11 4.78
CA ASN A 103 -15.26 -2.58 3.86
C ASN A 103 -16.64 -2.53 4.53
N ALA A 104 -17.37 -1.42 4.38
CA ALA A 104 -18.69 -1.23 4.99
C ALA A 104 -19.77 -2.14 4.38
N HIS A 105 -19.59 -2.53 3.12
CA HIS A 105 -20.51 -3.32 2.33
C HIS A 105 -20.11 -4.80 2.31
N TYR A 106 -18.81 -5.07 2.27
CA TYR A 106 -18.28 -6.43 2.03
C TYR A 106 -17.55 -7.06 3.22
N GLY A 107 -17.46 -6.37 4.36
CA GLY A 107 -16.84 -6.92 5.58
C GLY A 107 -15.33 -6.75 5.65
N ALA A 108 -14.69 -7.54 6.52
CA ALA A 108 -13.26 -7.51 6.75
C ALA A 108 -12.65 -8.87 6.41
N PRO A 109 -11.64 -8.95 5.51
CA PRO A 109 -10.92 -10.18 5.25
C PRO A 109 -10.21 -10.69 6.51
N ASP A 110 -10.07 -12.01 6.62
CA ASP A 110 -9.35 -12.63 7.74
C ASP A 110 -7.84 -12.28 7.72
N ASN A 111 -7.27 -12.06 8.90
CA ASN A 111 -5.83 -11.87 9.08
C ASN A 111 -5.28 -13.07 9.86
N PRO A 112 -4.75 -14.11 9.18
CA PRO A 112 -4.28 -15.32 9.86
C PRO A 112 -3.04 -15.07 10.74
N ALA A 113 -2.25 -14.03 10.45
CA ALA A 113 -1.11 -13.64 11.28
C ALA A 113 -1.53 -12.87 12.54
N ALA A 114 -2.77 -12.40 12.60
CA ALA A 114 -3.33 -11.69 13.74
C ALA A 114 -4.86 -11.92 13.85
N PRO A 115 -5.31 -13.12 14.27
CA PRO A 115 -6.73 -13.45 14.28
C PRO A 115 -7.60 -12.45 15.04
N GLY A 116 -8.73 -12.05 14.44
CA GLY A 116 -9.66 -11.05 15.00
C GLY A 116 -9.17 -9.60 14.94
N ARG A 117 -8.06 -9.34 14.23
CA ARG A 117 -7.51 -8.00 13.98
C ARG A 117 -7.62 -7.64 12.50
N MET A 118 -7.47 -6.36 12.23
CA MET A 118 -7.50 -5.80 10.89
C MET A 118 -6.36 -6.37 10.04
N SER A 119 -6.63 -6.70 8.78
CA SER A 119 -5.58 -7.03 7.80
C SER A 119 -4.75 -5.82 7.39
N GLY A 120 -5.25 -4.60 7.66
CA GLY A 120 -4.77 -3.39 7.01
C GLY A 120 -5.35 -3.27 5.60
N GLY A 121 -5.29 -2.09 5.03
CA GLY A 121 -5.89 -1.79 3.74
C GLY A 121 -5.16 -0.67 3.01
N SER A 122 -5.63 -0.26 1.84
CA SER A 122 -6.87 -0.73 1.21
C SER A 122 -6.77 -2.09 0.49
N SER A 123 -5.58 -2.66 0.31
CA SER A 123 -5.37 -3.96 -0.36
C SER A 123 -5.57 -5.16 0.59
N SER A 124 -6.65 -5.14 1.39
CA SER A 124 -6.91 -6.08 2.48
C SER A 124 -7.07 -7.52 2.02
N GLY A 125 -7.92 -7.75 1.01
CA GLY A 125 -8.14 -9.09 0.50
C GLY A 125 -6.92 -9.66 -0.21
N SER A 126 -6.12 -8.83 -0.89
CA SER A 126 -4.85 -9.26 -1.52
C SER A 126 -3.87 -9.78 -0.46
N ALA A 127 -3.71 -9.06 0.63
CA ALA A 127 -2.85 -9.46 1.73
C ALA A 127 -3.37 -10.71 2.45
N SER A 128 -4.68 -10.73 2.77
CA SER A 128 -5.34 -11.89 3.37
C SER A 128 -5.20 -13.15 2.50
N ALA A 129 -5.42 -13.06 1.18
CA ALA A 129 -5.27 -14.19 0.26
C ALA A 129 -3.84 -14.76 0.26
N VAL A 130 -2.82 -13.89 0.29
CA VAL A 130 -1.41 -14.30 0.35
C VAL A 130 -1.08 -14.91 1.70
N ALA A 131 -1.48 -14.28 2.80
CA ALA A 131 -1.23 -14.75 4.16
C ALA A 131 -1.92 -16.10 4.44
N LEU A 132 -3.12 -16.32 3.90
CA LEU A 132 -3.87 -17.59 4.00
C LEU A 132 -3.32 -18.70 3.09
N GLY A 133 -2.28 -18.44 2.28
CA GLY A 133 -1.78 -19.44 1.35
C GLY A 133 -2.68 -19.67 0.14
N ARG A 134 -3.64 -18.79 -0.14
CA ARG A 134 -4.61 -18.92 -1.26
C ARG A 134 -4.13 -18.25 -2.55
N ALA A 135 -3.14 -17.36 -2.45
CA ALA A 135 -2.38 -16.83 -3.57
C ALA A 135 -0.89 -16.75 -3.19
N ASP A 136 -0.03 -16.62 -4.18
CA ASP A 136 1.41 -16.43 -4.01
C ASP A 136 1.79 -14.96 -4.25
N ILE A 137 1.04 -14.29 -5.14
CA ILE A 137 1.15 -12.88 -5.45
C ILE A 137 -0.21 -12.21 -5.18
N GLY A 138 -0.22 -11.20 -4.32
CA GLY A 138 -1.37 -10.32 -4.11
C GLY A 138 -1.12 -8.98 -4.81
N LEU A 139 -1.76 -8.74 -5.95
CA LEU A 139 -1.73 -7.44 -6.62
C LEU A 139 -2.67 -6.47 -5.92
N GLY A 140 -2.19 -5.26 -5.65
CA GLY A 140 -2.93 -4.19 -5.00
C GLY A 140 -2.46 -2.81 -5.44
N THR A 141 -2.96 -1.78 -4.75
CA THR A 141 -2.54 -0.40 -4.98
C THR A 141 -1.99 0.20 -3.70
N ASP A 142 -1.03 1.13 -3.81
CA ASP A 142 -0.51 1.95 -2.71
C ASP A 142 -0.63 3.42 -3.07
N THR A 143 -1.55 4.13 -2.42
CA THR A 143 -1.66 5.60 -2.48
C THR A 143 -1.04 6.23 -1.23
N GLY A 144 -1.31 5.63 -0.06
CA GLY A 144 -0.91 6.13 1.26
C GLY A 144 -0.46 5.05 2.22
N GLY A 145 0.08 3.95 1.70
CA GLY A 145 0.45 2.77 2.48
C GLY A 145 -0.38 1.53 2.17
N SER A 146 -1.24 1.56 1.14
CA SER A 146 -2.22 0.50 0.89
C SER A 146 -1.63 -0.85 0.45
N ILE A 147 -0.31 -0.94 0.27
CA ILE A 147 0.46 -2.20 0.21
C ILE A 147 1.28 -2.39 1.49
N ARG A 148 1.98 -1.34 1.94
CA ARG A 148 2.94 -1.43 3.07
C ARG A 148 2.29 -1.73 4.42
N ILE A 149 1.11 -1.17 4.68
CA ILE A 149 0.35 -1.39 5.91
C ILE A 149 -0.19 -2.81 5.99
N PRO A 150 -0.90 -3.33 4.98
CA PRO A 150 -1.32 -4.72 5.04
C PRO A 150 -0.14 -5.71 4.98
N ALA A 151 0.99 -5.35 4.36
CA ALA A 151 2.21 -6.15 4.45
C ALA A 151 2.69 -6.28 5.90
N SER A 152 2.81 -5.15 6.62
CA SER A 152 3.18 -5.13 8.04
C SER A 152 2.21 -5.94 8.91
N TYR A 153 0.91 -5.70 8.78
CA TYR A 153 -0.11 -6.32 9.63
C TYR A 153 -0.35 -7.80 9.37
N CYS A 154 -0.07 -8.28 8.15
CA CYS A 154 -0.24 -9.69 7.79
C CYS A 154 1.09 -10.47 7.79
N GLY A 155 2.21 -9.85 8.19
CA GLY A 155 3.52 -10.51 8.21
C GLY A 155 4.02 -10.89 6.80
N LEU A 156 3.84 -9.99 5.83
CA LEU A 156 4.18 -10.21 4.43
C LEU A 156 5.26 -9.24 3.96
N TYR A 157 5.88 -9.58 2.83
CA TYR A 157 6.65 -8.66 2.02
C TYR A 157 5.69 -7.82 1.15
N GLY A 158 6.01 -6.54 0.96
CA GLY A 158 5.19 -5.66 0.11
C GLY A 158 6.01 -4.64 -0.68
N LEU A 159 5.76 -4.50 -1.98
CA LEU A 159 6.40 -3.51 -2.86
C LEU A 159 5.41 -2.40 -3.22
N ARG A 160 5.76 -1.15 -2.91
CA ARG A 160 5.27 0.06 -3.57
C ARG A 160 6.32 0.48 -4.61
N PRO A 161 6.01 0.46 -5.91
CA PRO A 161 6.94 0.96 -6.91
C PRO A 161 7.10 2.48 -6.90
N THR A 162 8.11 2.95 -7.63
CA THR A 162 8.23 4.34 -8.05
C THR A 162 6.96 4.75 -8.78
N HIS A 163 6.43 5.93 -8.45
CA HIS A 163 5.23 6.44 -9.10
C HIS A 163 5.43 6.54 -10.62
N GLY A 164 4.44 6.08 -11.38
CA GLY A 164 4.49 6.06 -12.85
C GLY A 164 5.29 4.91 -13.47
N ARG A 165 6.00 4.08 -12.68
CA ARG A 165 6.76 2.94 -13.22
C ARG A 165 5.87 1.81 -13.72
N VAL A 166 4.76 1.55 -13.03
CA VAL A 166 3.75 0.58 -13.45
C VAL A 166 2.53 1.36 -13.97
N PRO A 167 2.13 1.19 -15.25
CA PRO A 167 0.94 1.84 -15.78
C PRO A 167 -0.32 1.40 -15.03
N LEU A 168 -1.20 2.37 -14.75
CA LEU A 168 -2.48 2.16 -14.07
C LEU A 168 -3.68 2.10 -15.03
N THR A 169 -3.46 2.06 -16.34
CA THR A 169 -4.55 1.88 -17.33
C THR A 169 -5.40 0.66 -16.99
N GLY A 170 -6.73 0.85 -16.95
CA GLY A 170 -7.69 -0.17 -16.51
C GLY A 170 -7.71 -0.36 -14.98
N THR A 171 -7.35 0.66 -14.20
CA THR A 171 -7.44 0.63 -12.73
C THR A 171 -8.33 1.78 -12.27
N VAL A 172 -9.17 1.53 -11.26
CA VAL A 172 -9.93 2.59 -10.60
C VAL A 172 -8.98 3.45 -9.77
N ASP A 173 -8.85 4.70 -10.19
CA ASP A 173 -8.01 5.70 -9.54
C ASP A 173 -8.60 6.14 -8.19
N LEU A 174 -7.72 6.55 -7.26
CA LEU A 174 -8.07 7.29 -6.06
C LEU A 174 -7.45 8.69 -6.10
N ALA A 175 -6.15 8.79 -6.26
CA ALA A 175 -5.41 10.04 -6.32
C ALA A 175 -4.24 9.86 -7.31
N PRO A 176 -4.45 10.15 -8.61
CA PRO A 176 -3.53 9.78 -9.68
C PRO A 176 -2.07 10.21 -9.46
N SER A 177 -1.80 11.31 -8.75
CA SER A 177 -0.43 11.77 -8.50
C SER A 177 0.29 11.02 -7.37
N PHE A 178 -0.39 10.06 -6.74
CA PHE A 178 0.10 9.24 -5.62
C PHE A 178 -0.04 7.73 -5.88
N ASP A 179 -1.01 7.33 -6.69
CA ASP A 179 -1.38 5.94 -6.92
C ASP A 179 -0.27 5.14 -7.60
N THR A 180 -0.07 3.92 -7.11
CA THR A 180 0.87 2.95 -7.67
C THR A 180 0.25 1.56 -7.62
N ALA A 181 0.56 0.70 -8.60
CA ALA A 181 0.25 -0.72 -8.54
C ALA A 181 1.43 -1.47 -7.90
N GLY A 182 1.16 -2.18 -6.81
CA GLY A 182 2.18 -2.89 -6.03
C GLY A 182 1.75 -4.31 -5.68
N ILE A 183 2.66 -5.09 -5.11
CA ILE A 183 2.41 -6.51 -4.82
C ILE A 183 2.76 -6.88 -3.38
N LEU A 184 2.09 -7.92 -2.87
CA LEU A 184 2.39 -8.59 -1.61
C LEU A 184 2.76 -10.05 -1.87
N THR A 185 3.70 -10.59 -1.10
CA THR A 185 4.15 -11.99 -1.18
C THR A 185 4.58 -12.51 0.20
N ARG A 186 4.69 -13.84 0.37
CA ARG A 186 5.14 -14.46 1.63
C ARG A 186 6.66 -14.51 1.79
N ASP A 187 7.40 -14.43 0.69
CA ASP A 187 8.85 -14.58 0.67
C ASP A 187 9.50 -13.59 -0.30
N ALA A 188 10.74 -13.22 0.01
CA ALA A 188 11.46 -12.20 -0.73
C ALA A 188 11.82 -12.62 -2.16
N ALA A 189 12.05 -13.91 -2.41
CA ALA A 189 12.37 -14.42 -3.75
C ALA A 189 11.18 -14.24 -4.69
N THR A 190 9.97 -14.56 -4.23
CA THR A 190 8.72 -14.32 -4.97
C THR A 190 8.46 -12.83 -5.12
N LEU A 191 8.74 -12.00 -4.09
CA LEU A 191 8.64 -10.54 -4.20
C LEU A 191 9.54 -10.02 -5.34
N ARG A 192 10.80 -10.43 -5.36
CA ARG A 192 11.79 -10.01 -6.36
C ARG A 192 11.35 -10.45 -7.75
N LEU A 193 11.03 -11.73 -7.92
CA LEU A 193 10.65 -12.30 -9.21
C LEU A 193 9.39 -11.62 -9.78
N ALA A 194 8.31 -11.56 -9.01
CA ALA A 194 7.06 -10.93 -9.44
C ALA A 194 7.19 -9.41 -9.56
N GLY A 195 7.99 -8.78 -8.69
CA GLY A 195 8.28 -7.35 -8.70
C GLY A 195 8.99 -6.93 -9.97
N THR A 196 10.05 -7.64 -10.37
CA THR A 196 10.76 -7.39 -11.63
C THR A 196 9.83 -7.49 -12.84
N VAL A 197 8.96 -8.50 -12.88
CA VAL A 197 7.95 -8.65 -13.95
C VAL A 197 6.96 -7.47 -13.95
N LEU A 198 6.46 -7.09 -12.78
CA LEU A 198 5.49 -6.00 -12.64
C LEU A 198 6.07 -4.66 -13.11
N LEU A 199 7.30 -4.35 -12.70
CA LEU A 199 8.02 -3.13 -13.05
C LEU A 199 8.26 -3.02 -14.56
N GLY A 200 8.45 -4.15 -15.24
CA GLY A 200 8.71 -4.22 -16.67
C GLY A 200 10.02 -3.57 -17.10
N THR A 201 10.27 -3.52 -18.41
CA THR A 201 11.42 -2.79 -18.98
C THR A 201 11.12 -1.29 -19.01
N PRO A 202 12.13 -0.41 -18.80
CA PRO A 202 11.96 1.05 -18.86
C PRO A 202 11.44 1.58 -20.21
N GLU A 203 11.58 0.81 -21.29
CA GLU A 203 11.32 1.23 -22.67
C GLU A 203 9.82 1.44 -23.01
N GLY A 204 8.90 1.08 -22.12
CA GLY A 204 7.45 1.20 -22.33
C GLY A 204 6.72 2.26 -21.49
N THR A 205 7.45 3.07 -20.73
CA THR A 205 6.87 4.09 -19.83
C THR A 205 7.03 5.49 -20.44
N GLY A 206 5.95 6.28 -20.42
CA GLY A 206 5.93 7.66 -20.94
C GLY A 206 7.04 8.56 -20.38
N GLN A 207 7.10 9.80 -20.87
CA GLN A 207 8.21 10.80 -20.79
C GLN A 207 9.06 10.91 -19.49
N PHE A 208 8.67 10.32 -18.37
CA PHE A 208 9.40 10.31 -17.09
C PHE A 208 10.39 9.14 -16.90
N ALA A 209 10.39 8.11 -17.76
CA ALA A 209 11.27 6.94 -17.58
C ALA A 209 12.14 6.59 -18.80
N ALA A 210 12.18 7.47 -19.80
CA ALA A 210 12.71 7.18 -21.13
C ALA A 210 14.26 7.07 -21.28
N HIS A 211 15.08 7.06 -20.22
CA HIS A 211 16.54 7.20 -20.40
C HIS A 211 17.47 6.37 -19.50
N ALA A 212 17.00 5.31 -18.83
CA ALA A 212 17.90 4.42 -18.09
C ALA A 212 18.15 3.11 -18.87
N PRO A 213 19.34 2.89 -19.47
CA PRO A 213 19.70 1.56 -19.98
C PRO A 213 19.61 0.53 -18.86
N HIS A 214 19.34 -0.75 -19.20
CA HIS A 214 19.45 -1.89 -18.28
C HIS A 214 20.85 -1.94 -17.66
N ARG A 215 21.04 -1.24 -16.56
CA ARG A 215 22.19 -1.36 -15.66
C ARG A 215 21.75 -2.23 -14.51
N GLU A 216 22.64 -3.12 -14.07
CA GLU A 216 22.52 -3.74 -12.75
C GLU A 216 22.19 -2.63 -11.73
N PRO A 217 21.13 -2.80 -10.93
CA PRO A 217 20.72 -1.80 -9.96
C PRO A 217 21.89 -1.49 -9.03
N ALA A 218 22.19 -0.20 -8.83
CA ALA A 218 23.21 0.19 -7.87
C ALA A 218 22.81 -0.33 -6.48
N PRO A 219 23.70 -1.02 -5.75
CA PRO A 219 23.34 -1.62 -4.48
C PRO A 219 23.01 -0.52 -3.45
N ILE A 220 22.06 -0.81 -2.57
CA ILE A 220 21.87 -0.03 -1.36
C ILE A 220 22.96 -0.46 -0.37
N THR A 221 23.79 0.48 0.05
CA THR A 221 24.94 0.28 0.94
C THR A 221 24.74 0.92 2.31
N GLY A 222 23.80 1.87 2.43
CA GLY A 222 23.52 2.57 3.69
C GLY A 222 22.03 2.66 4.02
N LEU A 223 21.75 2.87 5.31
CA LEU A 223 20.42 3.13 5.85
C LEU A 223 20.43 4.48 6.59
N LEU A 224 19.49 5.35 6.23
CA LEU A 224 19.11 6.49 7.05
C LEU A 224 18.02 6.06 8.03
N VAL A 225 18.31 6.10 9.33
CA VAL A 225 17.47 5.71 10.46
C VAL A 225 17.14 6.98 11.26
N PRO A 226 16.20 7.80 10.77
CA PRO A 226 16.06 9.18 11.21
C PRO A 226 15.52 9.29 12.65
N GLU A 227 16.33 9.89 13.54
CA GLU A 227 16.01 10.00 14.97
C GLU A 227 14.68 10.70 15.25
N ASP A 228 14.33 11.73 14.50
CA ASP A 228 13.09 12.50 14.63
C ASP A 228 11.82 11.67 14.32
N ILE A 229 11.91 10.68 13.42
CA ILE A 229 10.81 9.74 13.18
C ILE A 229 10.79 8.64 14.24
N TRP A 230 11.96 8.07 14.57
CA TRP A 230 12.08 6.97 15.53
C TRP A 230 11.75 7.36 16.97
N ALA A 231 12.07 8.59 17.38
CA ALA A 231 11.73 9.13 18.70
C ALA A 231 10.21 9.20 18.96
N ARG A 232 9.40 9.25 17.89
CA ARG A 232 7.92 9.29 17.97
C ARG A 232 7.29 7.90 18.08
N GLN A 233 8.07 6.83 17.92
CA GLN A 233 7.56 5.46 17.92
C GLN A 233 7.45 4.93 19.34
N LEU A 234 6.47 4.04 19.51
CA LEU A 234 6.30 3.31 20.76
C LEU A 234 7.59 2.53 21.11
N PRO A 235 7.97 2.40 22.40
CA PRO A 235 9.15 1.65 22.80
C PRO A 235 9.17 0.22 22.23
N GLU A 236 8.03 -0.47 22.25
CA GLU A 236 7.94 -1.86 21.79
C GLU A 236 8.15 -1.96 20.28
N THR A 237 7.73 -0.94 19.51
CA THR A 237 7.99 -0.84 18.07
C THR A 237 9.48 -0.64 17.77
N ARG A 238 10.18 0.17 18.57
CA ARG A 238 11.64 0.35 18.46
C ARG A 238 12.37 -0.95 18.77
N GLU A 239 12.05 -1.57 19.90
CA GLU A 239 12.67 -2.81 20.36
C GLU A 239 12.47 -3.97 19.36
N ALA A 240 11.30 -4.04 18.72
CA ALA A 240 11.01 -5.10 17.75
C ALA A 240 11.73 -4.94 16.40
N LEU A 241 12.12 -3.72 16.00
CA LEU A 241 12.62 -3.44 14.65
C LEU A 241 14.11 -3.04 14.61
N MET A 242 14.66 -2.42 15.66
CA MET A 242 16.08 -2.03 15.69
C MET A 242 17.04 -3.18 15.45
N PRO A 243 16.85 -4.39 16.02
CA PRO A 243 17.77 -5.50 15.80
C PRO A 243 17.95 -5.86 14.32
N ALA A 244 16.88 -5.76 13.51
CA ALA A 244 16.94 -6.02 12.08
C ALA A 244 17.74 -4.96 11.31
N ILE A 245 17.68 -3.69 11.75
CA ILE A 245 18.47 -2.59 11.16
C ILE A 245 19.93 -2.74 11.55
N GLU A 246 20.22 -2.91 12.84
CA GLU A 246 21.58 -3.02 13.37
C GLU A 246 22.30 -4.28 12.88
N GLY A 247 21.56 -5.37 12.66
CA GLY A 247 22.06 -6.63 12.12
C GLY A 247 22.20 -6.66 10.59
N SER A 248 21.79 -5.61 9.86
CA SER A 248 21.75 -5.62 8.38
C SER A 248 23.14 -5.62 7.72
N GLY A 249 24.18 -5.19 8.45
CA GLY A 249 25.53 -5.00 7.93
C GLY A 249 25.64 -3.93 6.85
N LEU A 250 24.76 -2.93 6.88
CA LEU A 250 24.80 -1.71 6.07
C LEU A 250 25.32 -0.55 6.92
N ASP A 251 25.82 0.51 6.28
CA ASP A 251 26.22 1.73 6.99
C ASP A 251 24.98 2.42 7.56
N ILE A 252 24.99 2.77 8.85
CA ILE A 252 23.82 3.36 9.52
C ILE A 252 24.08 4.83 9.83
N ASP A 253 23.27 5.70 9.24
CA ASP A 253 23.17 7.12 9.56
C ASP A 253 21.91 7.35 10.42
N ARG A 254 22.05 8.05 11.55
CA ARG A 254 20.94 8.37 12.47
C ARG A 254 20.53 9.84 12.43
N THR A 255 21.09 10.62 11.51
CA THR A 255 20.78 12.04 11.35
C THR A 255 19.26 12.23 11.20
N PRO A 256 18.65 13.23 11.88
CA PRO A 256 17.25 13.57 11.68
C PRO A 256 16.92 13.79 10.20
N LEU A 257 15.74 13.33 9.78
CA LEU A 257 15.30 13.57 8.39
C LEU A 257 15.01 15.06 8.17
N PHE A 258 14.36 15.68 9.15
CA PHE A 258 13.95 17.07 9.11
C PHE A 258 14.74 17.94 10.09
N ASP A 259 15.02 19.17 9.68
CA ASP A 259 15.65 20.17 10.54
C ASP A 259 14.68 20.75 11.58
N HIS A 260 13.36 20.66 11.34
CA HIS A 260 12.31 21.18 12.22
C HIS A 260 11.36 20.07 12.71
N PRO A 261 11.04 20.00 14.02
CA PRO A 261 10.28 18.89 14.62
C PRO A 261 8.84 18.73 14.10
N ASP A 262 8.25 19.81 13.57
CA ASP A 262 6.87 19.80 13.04
C ASP A 262 6.78 19.41 11.56
N GLU A 263 7.91 19.28 10.86
CA GLU A 263 7.93 19.12 9.40
C GLU A 263 7.28 17.81 8.94
N LEU A 264 7.44 16.73 9.72
CA LEU A 264 6.75 15.47 9.48
C LEU A 264 5.22 15.60 9.56
N GLU A 265 4.73 16.40 10.51
CA GLU A 265 3.30 16.63 10.67
C GLU A 265 2.76 17.51 9.53
N HIS A 266 3.53 18.52 9.11
CA HIS A 266 3.20 19.35 7.97
C HIS A 266 3.15 18.53 6.67
N ALA A 267 4.14 17.68 6.41
CA ALA A 267 4.13 16.78 5.26
C ALA A 267 2.90 15.84 5.29
N ARG A 268 2.55 15.30 6.46
CA ARG A 268 1.33 14.47 6.61
C ARG A 268 0.05 15.25 6.27
N GLN A 269 -0.02 16.53 6.64
CA GLN A 269 -1.15 17.40 6.32
C GLN A 269 -1.24 17.69 4.83
N ASP A 270 -0.12 18.02 4.18
CA ASP A 270 -0.06 18.26 2.73
C ASP A 270 -0.47 17.04 1.93
N TYR A 271 0.03 15.86 2.32
CA TYR A 271 -0.42 14.62 1.72
C TYR A 271 -1.94 14.45 1.82
N ALA A 272 -2.52 14.75 2.99
CA ALA A 272 -3.96 14.62 3.21
C ALA A 272 -4.77 15.62 2.35
N VAL A 273 -4.30 16.85 2.19
CA VAL A 273 -4.90 17.89 1.34
C VAL A 273 -4.88 17.47 -0.12
N LEU A 274 -3.70 17.11 -0.64
CA LEU A 274 -3.51 16.77 -2.05
C LEU A 274 -4.25 15.48 -2.43
N GLN A 275 -4.13 14.41 -1.62
CA GLN A 275 -4.88 13.17 -1.85
C GLN A 275 -6.38 13.43 -1.86
N ALA A 276 -6.90 14.19 -0.89
CA ALA A 276 -8.33 14.39 -0.78
C ALA A 276 -8.87 15.24 -1.93
N ARG A 277 -8.14 16.28 -2.36
CA ARG A 277 -8.48 17.06 -3.55
C ARG A 277 -8.64 16.15 -4.78
N GLU A 278 -7.63 15.35 -5.08
CA GLU A 278 -7.63 14.46 -6.25
C GLU A 278 -8.76 13.41 -6.15
N ALA A 279 -8.94 12.77 -5.00
CA ALA A 279 -10.01 11.77 -4.81
C ALA A 279 -11.42 12.32 -5.04
N ILE A 280 -11.66 13.54 -4.59
CA ILE A 280 -12.96 14.20 -4.80
C ILE A 280 -13.16 14.52 -6.28
N GLU A 281 -12.13 15.01 -6.97
CA GLU A 281 -12.20 15.33 -8.39
C GLU A 281 -12.36 14.09 -9.26
N THR A 282 -11.57 13.05 -9.01
CA THR A 282 -11.62 11.77 -9.72
C THR A 282 -13.01 11.15 -9.72
N HIS A 283 -13.72 11.20 -8.59
CA HIS A 283 -15.03 10.57 -8.46
C HIS A 283 -16.22 11.53 -8.61
N ARG A 284 -15.99 12.85 -8.81
CA ARG A 284 -17.05 13.88 -8.82
C ARG A 284 -18.19 13.53 -9.78
N ALA A 285 -17.86 13.31 -11.04
CA ALA A 285 -18.86 13.08 -12.09
C ALA A 285 -19.71 11.83 -11.81
N TRP A 286 -19.07 10.75 -11.35
CA TRP A 286 -19.79 9.53 -10.96
C TRP A 286 -20.68 9.76 -9.73
N ILE A 287 -20.19 10.47 -8.71
CA ILE A 287 -20.97 10.76 -7.50
C ILE A 287 -22.21 11.59 -7.83
N GLU A 288 -22.06 12.62 -8.68
CA GLU A 288 -23.16 13.48 -9.12
C GLU A 288 -24.21 12.71 -9.95
N ALA A 289 -23.78 11.77 -10.79
CA ALA A 289 -24.68 11.00 -11.65
C ALA A 289 -25.33 9.79 -10.94
N ALA A 290 -24.60 9.12 -10.05
CA ALA A 290 -25.00 7.83 -9.49
C ALA A 290 -25.49 7.88 -8.05
N GLU A 291 -25.27 9.00 -7.34
CA GLU A 291 -25.67 9.22 -5.93
C GLU A 291 -25.36 8.03 -5.00
N PRO A 292 -24.09 7.59 -4.92
CA PRO A 292 -23.71 6.38 -4.19
C PRO A 292 -23.88 6.53 -2.68
N LYS A 293 -24.32 5.45 -2.03
CA LYS A 293 -24.30 5.35 -0.56
C LYS A 293 -22.95 4.87 -0.08
N PHE A 294 -22.18 5.76 0.53
CA PHE A 294 -20.87 5.44 1.09
C PHE A 294 -20.91 4.81 2.48
N GLY A 295 -19.87 4.03 2.80
CA GLY A 295 -19.53 3.70 4.18
C GLY A 295 -19.19 4.95 5.00
N PRO A 296 -19.37 4.93 6.34
CA PRO A 296 -19.27 6.15 7.16
C PRO A 296 -17.93 6.89 7.06
N GLY A 297 -16.82 6.16 6.96
CA GLY A 297 -15.47 6.75 6.85
C GLY A 297 -15.25 7.42 5.49
N VAL A 298 -15.62 6.76 4.41
CA VAL A 298 -15.47 7.29 3.04
C VAL A 298 -16.42 8.46 2.81
N GLY A 299 -17.68 8.34 3.24
CA GLY A 299 -18.66 9.42 3.14
C GLY A 299 -18.22 10.71 3.86
N ARG A 300 -17.62 10.61 5.06
CA ARG A 300 -17.05 11.78 5.76
C ARG A 300 -15.92 12.45 4.97
N ARG A 301 -15.11 11.68 4.23
CA ARG A 301 -13.99 12.23 3.45
C ARG A 301 -14.49 12.96 2.21
N PHE A 302 -15.42 12.38 1.44
CA PHE A 302 -16.07 13.10 0.34
C PHE A 302 -16.79 14.36 0.81
N ALA A 303 -17.51 14.29 1.94
CA ALA A 303 -18.19 15.46 2.52
C ALA A 303 -17.22 16.58 2.99
N SER A 304 -15.92 16.29 3.11
CA SER A 304 -14.91 17.27 3.49
C SER A 304 -14.44 18.15 2.33
N GLY A 305 -14.82 17.82 1.08
CA GLY A 305 -14.31 18.50 -0.11
C GLY A 305 -14.44 20.01 -0.15
N PRO A 306 -15.57 20.63 0.25
CA PRO A 306 -15.69 22.08 0.32
C PRO A 306 -14.70 22.78 1.27
N LYS A 307 -14.06 22.03 2.19
CA LYS A 307 -13.06 22.56 3.13
C LYS A 307 -11.66 22.63 2.54
N ILE A 308 -11.43 21.98 1.40
CA ILE A 308 -10.13 21.97 0.72
C ILE A 308 -10.13 23.13 -0.25
N THR A 309 -9.29 24.14 -0.02
CA THR A 309 -9.18 25.34 -0.86
C THR A 309 -8.00 25.22 -1.83
N ASP A 310 -8.01 26.03 -2.88
CA ASP A 310 -6.94 26.04 -3.87
C ASP A 310 -5.63 26.60 -3.28
N ASP A 311 -5.71 27.52 -2.32
CA ASP A 311 -4.54 28.02 -1.57
C ASP A 311 -3.87 26.89 -0.76
N MET A 312 -4.67 26.02 -0.11
CA MET A 312 -4.13 24.86 0.60
C MET A 312 -3.43 23.90 -0.37
N VAL A 313 -4.01 23.66 -1.55
CA VAL A 313 -3.42 22.80 -2.59
C VAL A 313 -2.14 23.42 -3.13
N ALA A 314 -2.11 24.73 -3.39
CA ALA A 314 -0.93 25.44 -3.87
C ALA A 314 0.21 25.39 -2.85
N ALA A 315 -0.07 25.66 -1.57
CA ALA A 315 0.91 25.57 -0.49
C ALA A 315 1.47 24.15 -0.33
N ALA A 316 0.59 23.15 -0.31
CA ALA A 316 0.98 21.74 -0.22
C ALA A 316 1.80 21.28 -1.43
N THR A 317 1.51 21.81 -2.62
CA THR A 317 2.27 21.50 -3.85
C THR A 317 3.68 22.07 -3.80
N ASP A 318 3.85 23.32 -3.33
CA ASP A 318 5.17 23.91 -3.17
C ASP A 318 6.00 23.18 -2.11
N HIS A 319 5.38 22.81 -0.97
CA HIS A 319 6.08 22.03 0.05
C HIS A 319 6.43 20.61 -0.46
N ARG A 320 5.53 19.93 -1.19
CA ARG A 320 5.84 18.65 -1.85
C ARG A 320 7.10 18.72 -2.71
N ARG A 321 7.31 19.82 -3.45
CA ARG A 321 8.52 20.04 -4.26
C ARG A 321 9.77 20.10 -3.38
N ARG A 322 9.75 20.94 -2.33
CA ARG A 322 10.87 21.06 -1.37
C ARG A 322 11.18 19.74 -0.65
N LEU A 323 10.14 19.01 -0.23
CA LEU A 323 10.30 17.69 0.38
C LEU A 323 10.91 16.68 -0.58
N THR A 324 10.57 16.74 -1.87
CA THR A 324 11.15 15.87 -2.89
C THR A 324 12.64 16.16 -3.09
N GLU A 325 13.03 17.43 -3.12
CA GLU A 325 14.43 17.87 -3.17
C GLU A 325 15.21 17.36 -1.94
N LEU A 326 14.68 17.57 -0.74
CA LEU A 326 15.27 17.07 0.52
C LEU A 326 15.44 15.55 0.51
N MET A 327 14.39 14.81 0.16
CA MET A 327 14.47 13.35 0.12
C MET A 327 15.53 12.90 -0.88
N ASN A 328 15.54 13.44 -2.09
CA ASN A 328 16.54 13.09 -3.09
C ASN A 328 17.97 13.31 -2.59
N GLU A 329 18.23 14.36 -1.82
CA GLU A 329 19.52 14.56 -1.16
C GLU A 329 19.82 13.47 -0.12
N ARG A 330 18.88 13.27 0.83
CA ARG A 330 19.05 12.39 1.99
C ARG A 330 19.15 10.90 1.67
N ILE A 331 18.52 10.43 0.59
CA ILE A 331 18.54 9.03 0.15
C ILE A 331 19.25 8.83 -1.20
N SER A 332 20.09 9.79 -1.60
CA SER A 332 20.99 9.62 -2.74
C SER A 332 22.12 8.61 -2.45
N GLY A 333 22.86 8.22 -3.50
CA GLY A 333 24.14 7.52 -3.33
C GLY A 333 24.06 6.09 -2.79
N GLY A 334 22.92 5.41 -2.91
CA GLY A 334 22.75 4.04 -2.40
C GLY A 334 22.31 3.99 -0.93
N THR A 335 21.72 5.07 -0.41
CA THR A 335 21.11 5.09 0.93
C THR A 335 19.61 4.84 0.82
N ALA A 336 19.05 4.05 1.75
CA ALA A 336 17.60 3.92 1.91
C ALA A 336 17.14 4.43 3.27
N LEU A 337 16.00 5.11 3.33
CA LEU A 337 15.33 5.46 4.57
C LEU A 337 14.75 4.19 5.22
N ALA A 338 15.06 3.93 6.48
CA ALA A 338 14.56 2.80 7.26
C ALA A 338 13.68 3.31 8.42
N ILE A 339 12.37 3.06 8.31
CA ILE A 339 11.35 3.47 9.30
C ILE A 339 10.32 2.34 9.49
N PRO A 340 9.52 2.33 10.57
CA PRO A 340 8.45 1.34 10.71
C PRO A 340 7.47 1.39 9.54
N ALA A 341 6.99 0.23 9.08
CA ALA A 341 5.94 0.14 8.06
C ALA A 341 4.56 0.49 8.65
N ALA A 342 4.37 0.29 9.96
CA ALA A 342 3.18 0.66 10.71
C ALA A 342 3.57 1.09 12.15
N PRO A 343 2.74 1.88 12.87
CA PRO A 343 3.10 2.39 14.20
C PRO A 343 3.16 1.30 15.29
N GLY A 344 2.54 0.15 15.04
CA GLY A 344 2.43 -0.99 15.95
C GLY A 344 1.78 -2.18 15.23
N PRO A 345 1.43 -3.26 15.94
CA PRO A 345 0.74 -4.40 15.36
C PRO A 345 -0.67 -4.08 14.87
N ALA A 346 -1.24 -4.98 14.07
CA ALA A 346 -2.61 -4.90 13.57
C ALA A 346 -3.63 -4.58 14.68
N PRO A 347 -4.39 -3.46 14.59
CA PRO A 347 -5.45 -3.13 15.55
C PRO A 347 -6.57 -4.17 15.56
N LYS A 348 -7.26 -4.34 16.70
CA LYS A 348 -8.48 -5.16 16.76
C LYS A 348 -9.56 -4.59 15.84
N LEU A 349 -10.43 -5.44 15.30
CA LEU A 349 -11.49 -5.03 14.36
C LEU A 349 -12.48 -4.00 14.94
N ASP A 350 -12.65 -3.97 16.25
CA ASP A 350 -13.52 -3.03 16.97
C ASP A 350 -12.82 -1.73 17.40
N ALA A 351 -11.49 -1.66 17.27
CA ALA A 351 -10.70 -0.49 17.59
C ALA A 351 -10.83 0.60 16.51
N GLU A 352 -10.60 1.86 16.90
CA GLU A 352 -10.35 2.93 15.93
C GLU A 352 -8.83 2.99 15.69
N PRO A 353 -8.35 2.70 14.47
CA PRO A 353 -6.93 2.77 14.16
C PRO A 353 -6.47 4.23 14.11
N ASP A 354 -5.26 4.48 14.59
CA ASP A 354 -4.61 5.79 14.47
C ASP A 354 -4.12 6.00 13.03
N ARG A 355 -5.03 6.50 12.19
CA ARG A 355 -4.74 6.79 10.79
C ARG A 355 -3.65 7.85 10.63
N GLU A 356 -3.56 8.81 11.54
CA GLU A 356 -2.56 9.88 11.44
C GLU A 356 -1.16 9.34 11.71
N ALA A 357 -0.99 8.50 12.72
CA ALA A 357 0.28 7.81 12.98
C ALA A 357 0.71 6.95 11.78
N ILE A 358 -0.22 6.23 11.15
CA ILE A 358 0.06 5.50 9.89
C ILE A 358 0.52 6.46 8.79
N MET A 359 -0.20 7.57 8.57
CA MET A 359 0.13 8.50 7.51
C MET A 359 1.49 9.18 7.70
N ARG A 360 1.92 9.47 8.94
CA ARG A 360 3.27 9.99 9.22
C ARG A 360 4.35 9.03 8.70
N LEU A 361 4.10 7.73 8.75
CA LEU A 361 5.06 6.73 8.27
C LEU A 361 5.01 6.52 6.75
N THR A 362 3.89 6.84 6.09
CA THR A 362 3.68 6.46 4.69
C THR A 362 3.63 7.63 3.71
N CYS A 363 3.40 8.86 4.20
CA CYS A 363 3.18 10.04 3.37
C CYS A 363 4.42 10.47 2.58
N VAL A 364 5.62 10.28 3.14
CA VAL A 364 6.88 10.66 2.50
C VAL A 364 7.01 10.01 1.12
N SER A 365 6.84 8.69 1.01
CA SER A 365 6.91 7.99 -0.28
C SER A 365 5.82 8.42 -1.27
N GLY A 366 4.65 8.84 -0.78
CA GLY A 366 3.57 9.36 -1.61
C GLY A 366 3.92 10.73 -2.19
N LEU A 367 4.34 11.66 -1.33
CA LEU A 367 4.71 13.01 -1.72
C LEU A 367 5.91 13.02 -2.66
N THR A 368 6.94 12.24 -2.35
CA THR A 368 8.20 12.23 -3.12
C THR A 368 8.23 11.22 -4.25
N ARG A 369 7.11 10.51 -4.48
CA ARG A 369 6.97 9.52 -5.56
C ARG A 369 7.94 8.34 -5.46
N ALA A 370 8.53 8.16 -4.29
CA ALA A 370 9.56 7.16 -4.03
C ALA A 370 8.99 5.72 -3.93
N PRO A 371 9.77 4.73 -4.39
CA PRO A 371 9.50 3.32 -4.15
C PRO A 371 9.76 2.98 -2.68
N ALA A 372 9.09 1.94 -2.20
CA ALA A 372 9.31 1.41 -0.87
C ALA A 372 9.03 -0.10 -0.80
N VAL A 373 9.79 -0.81 0.02
CA VAL A 373 9.54 -2.21 0.34
C VAL A 373 9.28 -2.36 1.83
N ALA A 374 8.20 -3.05 2.20
CA ALA A 374 7.91 -3.48 3.56
C ALA A 374 8.42 -4.92 3.77
N LEU A 375 9.10 -5.14 4.90
CA LEU A 375 9.75 -6.39 5.29
C LEU A 375 9.17 -6.88 6.63
N PRO A 376 8.76 -8.15 6.76
CA PRO A 376 8.20 -8.69 8.00
C PRO A 376 9.30 -9.15 8.96
N VAL A 377 9.93 -8.20 9.68
CA VAL A 377 11.16 -8.45 10.46
C VAL A 377 11.02 -8.25 11.98
N GLY A 378 9.84 -7.82 12.47
CA GLY A 378 9.62 -7.59 13.89
C GLY A 378 8.37 -8.29 14.42
N VAL A 379 8.40 -8.64 15.70
CA VAL A 379 7.26 -9.22 16.44
C VAL A 379 7.02 -8.43 17.73
N ILE A 380 5.76 -8.10 18.01
CA ILE A 380 5.33 -7.53 19.28
C ILE A 380 4.19 -8.39 19.82
N ALA A 381 4.40 -8.99 21.00
CA ALA A 381 3.42 -9.86 21.65
C ALA A 381 2.85 -10.97 20.71
N GLY A 382 3.72 -11.57 19.89
CA GLY A 382 3.35 -12.63 18.94
C GLY A 382 2.65 -12.15 17.66
N LEU A 383 2.58 -10.83 17.43
CA LEU A 383 1.98 -10.24 16.24
C LEU A 383 3.05 -9.59 15.35
N PRO A 384 2.94 -9.68 14.02
CA PRO A 384 3.92 -9.11 13.12
C PRO A 384 3.90 -7.57 13.14
N ILE A 385 5.09 -7.00 12.91
CA ILE A 385 5.29 -5.59 12.57
C ILE A 385 6.41 -5.49 11.53
N GLY A 386 6.18 -4.68 10.50
CA GLY A 386 7.11 -4.51 9.39
C GLY A 386 8.08 -3.34 9.56
N LEU A 387 9.27 -3.48 8.98
CA LEU A 387 10.18 -2.40 8.63
C LEU A 387 9.91 -1.99 7.18
N GLN A 388 9.83 -0.70 6.86
CA GLN A 388 9.83 -0.25 5.46
C GLN A 388 11.16 0.43 5.11
N LEU A 389 11.64 0.12 3.91
CA LEU A 389 12.80 0.74 3.28
C LEU A 389 12.30 1.60 2.11
N VAL A 390 12.64 2.90 2.11
CA VAL A 390 12.28 3.85 1.04
C VAL A 390 13.57 4.30 0.34
N ALA A 391 13.64 4.15 -0.98
CA ALA A 391 14.82 4.53 -1.76
C ALA A 391 14.48 5.65 -2.75
N ALA A 392 15.48 6.22 -3.40
CA ALA A 392 15.26 7.25 -4.42
C ALA A 392 14.37 6.73 -5.56
N PRO A 393 13.55 7.58 -6.21
CA PRO A 393 12.80 7.22 -7.41
C PRO A 393 13.68 6.53 -8.46
N GLY A 394 13.22 5.37 -8.95
CA GLY A 394 13.94 4.52 -9.90
C GLY A 394 14.87 3.47 -9.28
N ALA A 395 14.98 3.41 -7.95
CA ALA A 395 15.76 2.38 -7.23
C ALA A 395 14.93 1.15 -6.84
N ASP A 396 13.84 0.86 -7.56
CA ASP A 396 12.92 -0.25 -7.29
C ASP A 396 13.64 -1.59 -7.28
N GLU A 397 14.45 -1.85 -8.31
CA GLU A 397 15.19 -3.10 -8.45
C GLU A 397 16.28 -3.23 -7.36
N SER A 398 16.87 -2.12 -6.90
CA SER A 398 17.80 -2.10 -5.77
C SER A 398 17.11 -2.50 -4.46
N LEU A 399 15.89 -2.01 -4.22
CA LEU A 399 15.09 -2.39 -3.05
C LEU A 399 14.69 -3.87 -3.10
N LEU A 400 14.30 -4.37 -4.27
CA LEU A 400 13.97 -5.80 -4.46
C LEU A 400 15.19 -6.69 -4.20
N ALA A 401 16.36 -6.32 -4.71
CA ALA A 401 17.59 -7.05 -4.47
C ALA A 401 17.99 -7.03 -2.99
N LEU A 402 17.81 -5.91 -2.30
CA LEU A 402 18.08 -5.81 -0.87
C LEU A 402 17.11 -6.65 -0.03
N ALA A 403 15.81 -6.63 -0.38
CA ALA A 403 14.79 -7.42 0.32
C ALA A 403 15.03 -8.93 0.20
N ASP A 404 15.51 -9.38 -0.96
CA ASP A 404 15.88 -10.78 -1.25
C ASP A 404 17.28 -11.16 -0.74
N SER A 405 17.98 -10.23 -0.10
CA SER A 405 19.26 -10.53 0.54
C SER A 405 19.06 -11.20 1.90
N ALA A 406 20.04 -11.99 2.34
CA ALA A 406 20.06 -12.60 3.67
C ALA A 406 20.28 -11.58 4.83
N ARG A 407 20.25 -10.27 4.54
CA ARG A 407 20.51 -9.20 5.53
C ARG A 407 19.34 -8.93 6.46
N PHE A 408 18.12 -9.23 6.01
CA PHE A 408 16.90 -9.05 6.79
C PHE A 408 16.23 -10.39 7.00
N ILE A 409 16.36 -10.95 8.20
CA ILE A 409 15.77 -12.25 8.54
C ILE A 409 14.30 -12.03 8.90
N PRO A 410 13.34 -12.62 8.16
CA PRO A 410 11.93 -12.46 8.47
C PRO A 410 11.57 -13.22 9.75
N VAL A 411 10.63 -12.65 10.49
CA VAL A 411 10.00 -13.33 11.63
C VAL A 411 8.87 -14.21 11.09
N ARG A 412 8.79 -15.47 11.53
CA ARG A 412 7.76 -16.42 11.10
C ARG A 412 6.68 -16.59 12.14
#